data_AF-A0A2I1CQJ8-F1
#
_entry.id   AF-A0A2I1CQJ8-F1
#
_cell.length_a   1.000
_cell.length_b   1.000
_cell.length_c   1.000
_cell.angle_alpha   90.00
_cell.angle_beta   90.00
_cell.angle_gamma   90.00
#
_symmetry.space_group_name_H-M   'P 1'
#
loop_
_entity.id
_entity.type
_entity.pdbx_description
1 polymer ?
#
loop_
_entity_poly.entity_id
_entity_poly.type
_entity_poly.pdbx_seq_one_letter_code
_entity_poly.pdbx_strand_id
1 'polypeptide(L)'
;MASKFIPAVPRVGRQFFQRIPKTQCRPFSAGPQRYSDALSVHRNSPSNNPSIPFKFTEQNLKLVDEILKRYPPQYKKAAVMPILDLGQRQHGYTSISVMNEVARMLEMPPMRVYEVATFYTMYNREPVGKYFVQLCTTTPCQLGGCGSTKIVEAITEHLGITPGHTTEDGLFTFIEVECLGACVNAPMVQINDDYYEDLTPESIKTLLTAFKESSRALEAGETVKVPAPGPLSSRDSCENGAELTNLREPPVFDPSTMMRKDGALDQEQPAQ
;
A
#
# COMPACT_ATOMS: atom_id res chain seq x y z
N MET A 1 47.05 12.12 -70.23
CA MET A 1 47.57 13.50 -70.36
C MET A 1 46.73 14.24 -71.39
N ALA A 2 46.58 15.57 -71.24
CA ALA A 2 45.65 16.50 -71.90
C ALA A 2 44.21 16.39 -71.35
N SER A 3 43.72 17.21 -70.41
CA SER A 3 43.71 18.68 -70.26
C SER A 3 43.05 19.39 -71.45
N LYS A 4 41.84 19.94 -71.25
CA LYS A 4 41.54 21.40 -71.17
C LYS A 4 40.16 21.83 -71.75
N PHE A 5 39.49 22.69 -70.97
CA PHE A 5 38.57 23.80 -71.34
C PHE A 5 37.16 23.49 -71.91
N ILE A 6 36.05 23.69 -71.16
CA ILE A 6 35.23 24.93 -70.88
C ILE A 6 34.42 25.37 -72.16
N PRO A 7 33.10 25.72 -72.12
CA PRO A 7 32.50 26.71 -71.21
C PRO A 7 31.08 26.48 -70.65
N ALA A 8 30.82 27.33 -69.66
CA ALA A 8 29.57 27.61 -68.96
C ALA A 8 28.42 28.06 -69.88
N VAL A 9 27.19 27.67 -69.50
CA VAL A 9 25.96 28.35 -69.89
C VAL A 9 25.22 28.74 -68.62
N PRO A 10 24.87 30.03 -68.41
CA PRO A 10 24.07 30.44 -67.28
C PRO A 10 22.59 30.19 -67.61
N ARG A 11 21.87 29.49 -66.73
CA ARG A 11 20.42 29.60 -66.63
C ARG A 11 20.06 30.18 -65.28
N VAL A 12 20.16 31.50 -65.21
CA VAL A 12 19.42 32.30 -64.24
C VAL A 12 17.94 32.07 -64.51
N GLY A 13 17.23 31.60 -63.50
CA GLY A 13 15.78 31.55 -63.50
C GLY A 13 15.20 30.19 -63.16
N ARG A 14 14.97 29.96 -61.86
CA ARG A 14 13.65 29.52 -61.40
C ARG A 14 13.49 29.71 -59.89
N GLN A 15 12.48 30.51 -59.58
CA GLN A 15 11.61 30.39 -58.42
C GLN A 15 12.16 30.86 -57.07
N PHE A 16 12.03 32.17 -56.88
CA PHE A 16 11.40 32.72 -55.68
C PHE A 16 10.13 31.91 -55.34
N PHE A 17 10.25 30.83 -54.56
CA PHE A 17 9.15 30.42 -53.71
C PHE A 17 9.32 31.20 -52.41
N GLN A 18 8.52 32.25 -52.25
CA GLN A 18 8.30 32.87 -50.96
C GLN A 18 7.90 31.76 -49.99
N ARG A 19 8.71 31.52 -48.95
CA ARG A 19 8.30 30.70 -47.81
C ARG A 19 7.12 31.43 -47.16
N ILE A 20 5.90 31.00 -47.49
CA ILE A 20 4.71 31.40 -46.73
C ILE A 20 4.97 30.96 -45.29
N PRO A 21 4.95 31.87 -44.29
CA PRO A 21 5.07 31.45 -42.91
C PRO A 21 3.85 30.58 -42.60
N LYS A 22 4.07 29.28 -42.42
CA LYS A 22 3.02 28.40 -41.89
C LYS A 22 2.67 28.91 -40.51
N THR A 23 1.46 29.41 -40.33
CA THR A 23 0.89 29.73 -39.02
C THR A 23 0.99 28.46 -38.18
N GLN A 24 1.81 28.50 -37.13
CA GLN A 24 1.87 27.42 -36.15
C GLN A 24 0.57 27.41 -35.36
N CYS A 25 -0.46 26.74 -35.87
CA CYS A 25 -1.59 26.34 -35.05
C CYS A 25 -1.10 25.21 -34.14
N ARG A 26 -0.88 25.50 -32.85
CA ARG A 26 -0.76 24.44 -31.86
C ARG A 26 -2.12 23.72 -31.83
N PRO A 27 -2.19 22.41 -32.13
CA PRO A 27 -3.43 21.68 -31.92
C PRO A 27 -3.76 21.71 -30.43
N PHE A 28 -5.00 22.05 -30.08
CA PHE A 28 -5.49 21.82 -28.74
C PHE A 28 -5.47 20.30 -28.52
N SER A 29 -4.59 19.83 -27.65
CA SER A 29 -4.62 18.45 -27.16
C SER A 29 -5.55 18.42 -25.96
N ALA A 30 -6.73 17.83 -26.12
CA ALA A 30 -7.59 17.47 -25.01
C ALA A 30 -7.25 16.02 -24.62
N GLY A 31 -6.59 15.84 -23.48
CA GLY A 31 -6.43 14.52 -22.87
C GLY A 31 -7.75 14.07 -22.22
N PRO A 32 -8.02 12.76 -22.14
CA PRO A 32 -9.14 12.26 -21.35
C PRO A 32 -8.97 12.68 -19.88
N GLN A 33 -10.05 13.12 -19.25
CA GLN A 33 -10.08 13.36 -17.81
C GLN A 33 -9.89 12.02 -17.10
N ARG A 34 -8.79 11.88 -16.34
CA ARG A 34 -8.61 10.72 -15.45
C ARG A 34 -9.32 11.01 -14.13
N TYR A 35 -10.28 10.16 -13.78
CA TYR A 35 -10.90 10.19 -12.47
C TYR A 35 -9.98 9.53 -11.45
N SER A 36 -10.03 9.97 -10.20
CA SER A 36 -9.34 9.29 -9.11
C SER A 36 -10.09 8.01 -8.75
N ASP A 37 -9.34 6.96 -8.41
CA ASP A 37 -9.93 5.67 -8.02
C ASP A 37 -10.67 5.77 -6.67
N ALA A 38 -10.35 6.78 -5.85
CA ALA A 38 -11.03 7.07 -4.60
C ALA A 38 -11.51 8.53 -4.52
N LEU A 39 -12.64 8.75 -3.84
CA LEU A 39 -13.17 10.10 -3.57
C LEU A 39 -12.51 10.70 -2.33
N SER A 40 -11.91 11.89 -2.43
CA SER A 40 -11.35 12.62 -1.27
C SER A 40 -12.36 13.55 -0.58
N VAL A 41 -13.65 13.38 -0.86
CA VAL A 41 -14.74 14.13 -0.26
C VAL A 41 -15.73 13.17 0.40
N HIS A 42 -16.25 13.55 1.57
CA HIS A 42 -17.27 12.76 2.25
C HIS A 42 -18.67 13.15 1.79
N ARG A 43 -19.51 12.16 1.53
CA ARG A 43 -20.95 12.32 1.33
C ARG A 43 -21.65 11.39 2.32
N ASN A 44 -22.60 11.94 3.07
CA ASN A 44 -23.33 11.17 4.07
C ASN A 44 -24.07 10.01 3.39
N SER A 45 -23.80 8.80 3.84
CA SER A 45 -24.56 7.60 3.47
C SER A 45 -25.33 7.08 4.68
N PRO A 46 -26.31 6.17 4.50
CA PRO A 46 -27.00 5.54 5.63
C PRO A 46 -26.04 4.79 6.58
N SER A 47 -24.94 4.24 6.04
CA SER A 47 -23.93 3.49 6.81
C SER A 47 -22.77 4.33 7.34
N ASN A 48 -22.50 5.51 6.76
CA ASN A 48 -21.39 6.38 7.13
C ASN A 48 -21.87 7.84 7.16
N ASN A 49 -22.22 8.32 8.36
CA ASN A 49 -22.65 9.69 8.62
C ASN A 49 -22.29 10.09 10.06
N PRO A 50 -22.14 11.39 10.36
CA PRO A 50 -21.69 11.86 11.69
C PRO A 50 -22.72 11.65 12.81
N SER A 51 -23.95 11.24 12.49
CA SER A 51 -24.99 10.98 13.50
C SER A 51 -24.89 9.57 14.10
N ILE A 52 -24.20 8.64 13.43
CA ILE A 52 -23.97 7.30 13.96
C ILE A 52 -22.95 7.39 15.11
N PRO A 53 -23.31 7.01 16.34
CA PRO A 53 -22.38 7.06 17.45
C PRO A 53 -21.32 5.97 17.32
N PHE A 54 -20.05 6.35 17.40
CA PHE A 54 -18.92 5.43 17.55
C PHE A 54 -18.25 5.69 18.89
N LYS A 55 -17.93 4.62 19.62
CA LYS A 55 -17.16 4.68 20.87
C LYS A 55 -16.17 3.53 20.90
N PHE A 56 -14.99 3.79 21.46
CA PHE A 56 -14.02 2.74 21.73
C PHE A 56 -14.52 1.77 22.79
N THR A 57 -14.19 0.50 22.65
CA THR A 57 -14.42 -0.51 23.69
C THR A 57 -13.55 -0.23 24.92
N GLU A 58 -13.93 -0.73 26.09
CA GLU A 58 -13.15 -0.54 27.32
C GLU A 58 -11.71 -1.07 27.21
N GLN A 59 -11.52 -2.15 26.46
CA GLN A 59 -10.18 -2.69 26.17
C GLN A 59 -9.37 -1.72 25.31
N ASN A 60 -9.97 -1.17 24.26
CA ASN A 60 -9.30 -0.20 23.38
C ASN A 60 -9.03 1.12 24.07
N LEU A 61 -9.88 1.57 25.00
CA LEU A 61 -9.62 2.78 25.80
C LEU A 61 -8.33 2.65 26.62
N LYS A 62 -8.06 1.47 27.21
CA LYS A 62 -6.79 1.22 27.91
C LYS A 62 -5.59 1.32 26.97
N LEU A 63 -5.70 0.79 25.75
CA LEU A 63 -4.66 0.89 24.73
C LEU A 63 -4.46 2.34 24.28
N VAL A 64 -5.53 3.13 24.16
CA VAL A 64 -5.43 4.56 23.86
C VAL A 64 -4.66 5.29 24.96
N ASP A 65 -4.94 5.01 26.23
CA ASP A 65 -4.20 5.61 27.35
C ASP A 65 -2.70 5.25 27.31
N GLU A 66 -2.36 4.02 26.93
CA GLU A 66 -0.97 3.60 26.74
C GLU A 66 -0.29 4.32 25.56
N ILE A 67 -1.00 4.49 24.45
CA ILE A 67 -0.50 5.23 23.28
C ILE A 67 -0.25 6.69 23.65
N LEU A 68 -1.17 7.32 24.37
CA LEU A 68 -1.06 8.72 24.78
C LEU A 68 0.16 8.96 25.68
N LYS A 69 0.51 8.00 26.56
CA LYS A 69 1.71 8.07 27.42
C LYS A 69 3.03 8.10 26.65
N ARG A 70 3.05 7.66 25.39
CA ARG A 70 4.25 7.70 24.53
C ARG A 70 4.60 9.12 24.06
N TYR A 71 3.66 10.06 24.21
CA TYR A 71 3.81 11.42 23.75
C TYR A 71 3.74 12.42 24.93
N PRO A 72 4.47 13.54 24.87
CA PRO A 72 4.34 14.61 25.85
C PRO A 72 2.89 15.14 25.89
N PRO A 73 2.40 15.58 27.06
CA PRO A 73 1.01 15.99 27.25
C PRO A 73 0.62 17.16 26.33
N GLN A 74 1.52 18.12 26.07
CA GLN A 74 1.27 19.22 25.13
C GLN A 74 1.12 18.76 23.67
N TYR A 75 1.66 17.60 23.29
CA TYR A 75 1.71 17.09 21.92
C TYR A 75 0.89 15.82 21.72
N LYS A 76 -0.20 15.62 22.49
CA LYS A 76 -1.10 14.47 22.32
C LYS A 76 -1.64 14.27 20.90
N LYS A 77 -1.70 15.33 20.09
CA LYS A 77 -2.09 15.28 18.66
C LYS A 77 -1.20 14.34 17.84
N ALA A 78 0.03 14.07 18.27
CA ALA A 78 0.93 13.12 17.63
C ALA A 78 0.41 11.67 17.66
N ALA A 79 -0.49 11.35 18.60
CA ALA A 79 -1.14 10.05 18.71
C ALA A 79 -2.29 9.83 17.69
N VAL A 80 -2.54 10.77 16.78
CA VAL A 80 -3.65 10.66 15.80
C VAL A 80 -3.56 9.40 14.95
N MET A 81 -2.38 9.08 14.43
CA MET A 81 -2.19 7.91 13.56
C MET A 81 -2.47 6.57 14.27
N PRO A 82 -1.83 6.26 15.41
CA PRO A 82 -2.07 4.98 16.09
C PRO A 82 -3.49 4.84 16.65
N ILE A 83 -4.11 5.92 17.14
CA ILE A 83 -5.49 5.85 17.65
C ILE A 83 -6.48 5.67 16.50
N LEU A 84 -6.23 6.27 15.35
CA LEU A 84 -7.09 6.11 14.17
C LEU A 84 -6.97 4.69 13.58
N ASP A 85 -5.76 4.11 13.57
CA ASP A 85 -5.55 2.70 13.23
C ASP A 85 -6.32 1.77 14.18
N LEU A 86 -6.26 2.04 15.50
CA LEU A 86 -7.03 1.27 16.48
C LEU A 86 -8.54 1.38 16.25
N GLY A 87 -9.03 2.57 15.88
CA GLY A 87 -10.43 2.78 15.52
C GLY A 87 -10.84 1.99 14.29
N GLN A 88 -9.97 1.95 13.27
CA GLN A 88 -10.17 1.12 12.08
C GLN A 88 -10.17 -0.36 12.42
N ARG A 89 -9.26 -0.87 13.27
CA ARG A 89 -9.24 -2.27 13.70
C ARG A 89 -10.51 -2.68 14.45
N GLN A 90 -11.09 -1.77 15.23
CA GLN A 90 -12.34 -2.03 15.95
C GLN A 90 -13.56 -2.02 15.02
N HIS A 91 -13.63 -1.06 14.07
CA HIS A 91 -14.81 -0.85 13.23
C HIS A 91 -14.75 -1.57 11.87
N GLY A 92 -13.56 -2.02 11.46
CA GLY A 92 -13.23 -2.58 10.14
C GLY A 92 -12.80 -1.54 9.11
N TYR A 93 -13.22 -0.29 9.25
CA TYR A 93 -12.83 0.83 8.38
C TYR A 93 -12.91 2.15 9.17
N THR A 94 -12.24 3.20 8.67
CA THR A 94 -12.27 4.54 9.25
C THR A 94 -13.52 5.31 8.79
N SER A 95 -14.64 5.16 9.51
CA SER A 95 -15.86 5.95 9.28
C SER A 95 -15.71 7.41 9.76
N ILE A 96 -16.60 8.29 9.31
CA ILE A 96 -16.58 9.71 9.73
C ILE A 96 -16.78 9.84 11.25
N SER A 97 -17.54 8.94 11.86
CA SER A 97 -17.77 8.89 13.31
C SER A 97 -16.51 8.48 14.07
N VAL A 98 -15.74 7.53 13.55
CA VAL A 98 -14.42 7.15 14.12
C VAL A 98 -13.51 8.38 14.11
N MET A 99 -13.39 9.07 12.98
CA MET A 99 -12.54 10.26 12.86
C MET A 99 -12.96 11.36 13.85
N ASN A 100 -14.27 11.60 14.01
CA ASN A 100 -14.79 12.59 14.95
C ASN A 100 -14.53 12.21 16.41
N GLU A 101 -14.64 10.94 16.77
CA GLU A 101 -14.34 10.48 18.13
C GLU A 101 -12.85 10.63 18.45
N VAL A 102 -11.97 10.27 17.50
CA VAL A 102 -10.52 10.49 17.66
C VAL A 102 -10.20 11.98 17.81
N ALA A 103 -10.83 12.84 16.99
CA ALA A 103 -10.67 14.29 17.10
C ALA A 103 -11.09 14.82 18.49
N ARG A 104 -12.21 14.30 19.03
CA ARG A 104 -12.71 14.63 20.36
C ARG A 104 -11.72 14.20 21.44
N MET A 105 -11.20 12.98 21.39
CA MET A 105 -10.25 12.45 22.37
C MET A 105 -8.92 13.22 22.38
N LEU A 106 -8.44 13.64 21.20
CA LEU A 106 -7.18 14.36 21.05
C LEU A 106 -7.30 15.87 21.21
N GLU A 107 -8.52 16.38 21.45
CA GLU A 107 -8.82 17.82 21.52
C GLU A 107 -8.24 18.60 20.33
N MET A 108 -8.46 18.08 19.12
CA MET A 108 -8.02 18.70 17.88
C MET A 108 -9.18 18.90 16.91
N PRO A 109 -9.10 19.88 15.99
CA PRO A 109 -10.13 20.06 14.98
C PRO A 109 -10.31 18.80 14.13
N PRO A 110 -11.55 18.34 13.88
CA PRO A 110 -11.82 17.14 13.07
C PRO A 110 -11.16 17.17 11.69
N MET A 111 -11.06 18.37 11.09
CA MET A 111 -10.40 18.55 9.79
C MET A 111 -8.97 18.00 9.76
N ARG A 112 -8.21 18.13 10.85
CA ARG A 112 -6.83 17.61 10.92
C ARG A 112 -6.80 16.09 10.93
N VAL A 113 -7.82 15.46 11.49
CA VAL A 113 -7.97 14.00 11.46
C VAL A 113 -8.38 13.56 10.05
N TYR A 114 -9.26 14.31 9.37
CA TYR A 114 -9.65 14.04 8.00
C TYR A 114 -8.47 14.14 7.02
N GLU A 115 -7.62 15.15 7.18
CA GLU A 115 -6.39 15.30 6.41
C GLU A 115 -5.52 14.04 6.53
N VAL A 116 -5.25 13.57 7.75
CA VAL A 116 -4.46 12.34 7.99
C VAL A 116 -5.14 11.11 7.38
N ALA A 117 -6.44 10.93 7.61
CA ALA A 117 -7.19 9.77 7.10
C ALA A 117 -7.29 9.73 5.57
N THR A 118 -7.24 10.87 4.90
CA THR A 118 -7.23 10.94 3.42
C THR A 118 -5.83 10.86 2.82
N PHE A 119 -4.80 11.21 3.60
CA PHE A 119 -3.42 11.25 3.14
C PHE A 119 -2.75 9.87 3.16
N TYR A 120 -2.95 9.09 4.22
CA TYR A 120 -2.36 7.76 4.35
C TYR A 120 -3.28 6.70 3.75
N THR A 121 -2.73 5.84 2.87
CA THR A 121 -3.47 4.84 2.10
C THR A 121 -3.97 3.65 2.92
N MET A 122 -3.41 3.43 4.11
CA MET A 122 -3.84 2.35 5.01
C MET A 122 -5.22 2.61 5.62
N TYR A 123 -5.67 3.88 5.68
CA TYR A 123 -6.94 4.21 6.29
C TYR A 123 -8.09 4.04 5.28
N ASN A 124 -8.78 2.91 5.38
CA ASN A 124 -9.92 2.60 4.53
C ASN A 124 -11.11 3.48 4.95
N ARG A 125 -11.57 4.38 4.07
CA ARG A 125 -12.71 5.29 4.36
C ARG A 125 -14.05 4.73 3.94
N GLU A 126 -14.01 3.61 3.21
CA GLU A 126 -15.16 2.85 2.73
C GLU A 126 -15.12 1.45 3.37
N PRO A 127 -16.28 0.80 3.54
CA PRO A 127 -16.33 -0.54 4.10
C PRO A 127 -15.59 -1.51 3.17
N VAL A 128 -14.61 -2.22 3.72
CA VAL A 128 -13.88 -3.29 3.06
C VAL A 128 -14.38 -4.65 3.55
N GLY A 129 -14.14 -5.68 2.75
CA GLY A 129 -14.39 -7.06 3.12
C GLY A 129 -13.49 -7.52 4.27
N LYS A 130 -13.81 -8.69 4.83
CA LYS A 130 -13.08 -9.27 5.97
C LYS A 130 -11.58 -9.49 5.71
N TYR A 131 -11.22 -9.83 4.47
CA TYR A 131 -9.86 -10.00 4.01
C TYR A 131 -9.53 -8.92 2.99
N PHE A 132 -8.68 -7.98 3.39
CA PHE A 132 -8.18 -6.91 2.53
C PHE A 132 -6.91 -7.38 1.83
N VAL A 133 -7.05 -7.74 0.54
CA VAL A 133 -5.99 -8.30 -0.31
C VAL A 133 -5.30 -7.16 -1.05
N GLN A 134 -4.05 -6.91 -0.69
CA GLN A 134 -3.21 -5.83 -1.19
C GLN A 134 -2.03 -6.41 -1.98
N LEU A 135 -2.07 -6.31 -3.30
CA LEU A 135 -1.02 -6.86 -4.17
C LEU A 135 -0.03 -5.78 -4.61
N CYS A 136 1.26 -6.01 -4.41
CA CYS A 136 2.31 -5.12 -4.88
C CYS A 136 2.51 -5.25 -6.40
N THR A 137 2.28 -4.16 -7.14
CA THR A 137 2.48 -4.12 -8.61
C THR A 137 3.68 -3.27 -9.04
N THR A 138 4.53 -2.84 -8.10
CA THR A 138 5.76 -2.08 -8.41
C THR A 138 6.79 -2.89 -9.19
N THR A 139 7.75 -2.19 -9.80
CA THR A 139 8.75 -2.75 -10.73
C THR A 139 9.43 -4.04 -10.24
N PRO A 140 9.91 -4.16 -8.98
CA PRO A 140 10.53 -5.39 -8.51
C PRO A 140 9.56 -6.59 -8.50
N CYS A 141 8.31 -6.38 -8.11
CA CYS A 141 7.29 -7.42 -8.14
C CYS A 141 6.78 -7.70 -9.55
N GLN A 142 6.76 -6.69 -10.41
CA GLN A 142 6.40 -6.85 -11.82
C GLN A 142 7.42 -7.69 -12.59
N LEU A 143 8.70 -7.57 -12.27
CA LEU A 143 9.79 -8.31 -12.92
C LEU A 143 10.18 -9.61 -12.20
N GLY A 144 10.05 -9.65 -10.87
CA GLY A 144 10.49 -10.76 -10.02
C GLY A 144 9.56 -11.98 -10.06
N GLY A 145 10.15 -13.17 -9.84
CA GLY A 145 9.44 -14.44 -9.84
C GLY A 145 8.65 -14.69 -11.12
N CYS A 146 7.34 -14.91 -11.01
CA CYS A 146 6.46 -15.08 -12.18
C CYS A 146 5.95 -13.76 -12.78
N GLY A 147 6.20 -12.62 -12.11
CA GLY A 147 5.66 -11.29 -12.40
C GLY A 147 4.29 -11.04 -11.76
N SER A 148 4.13 -9.91 -11.08
CA SER A 148 2.90 -9.52 -10.36
C SER A 148 1.67 -9.41 -11.25
N THR A 149 1.82 -9.07 -12.53
CA THR A 149 0.69 -9.00 -13.49
C THR A 149 -0.03 -10.34 -13.63
N LYS A 150 0.70 -11.46 -13.62
CA LYS A 150 0.08 -12.80 -13.67
C LYS A 150 -0.69 -13.13 -12.40
N ILE A 151 -0.25 -12.57 -11.27
CA ILE A 151 -0.94 -12.72 -9.99
C ILE A 151 -2.23 -11.87 -9.98
N VAL A 152 -2.21 -10.64 -10.52
CA VAL A 152 -3.42 -9.82 -10.71
C VAL A 152 -4.46 -10.59 -11.53
N GLU A 153 -4.04 -11.15 -12.67
CA GLU A 153 -4.91 -11.94 -13.55
C GLU A 153 -5.48 -13.16 -12.83
N ALA A 154 -4.65 -13.89 -12.07
CA ALA A 154 -5.07 -15.06 -11.31
C ALA A 154 -6.10 -14.72 -10.21
N ILE A 155 -5.92 -13.60 -9.49
CA ILE A 155 -6.86 -13.13 -8.47
C ILE A 155 -8.18 -12.69 -9.12
N THR A 156 -8.09 -11.92 -10.20
CA THR A 156 -9.26 -11.42 -10.94
C THR A 156 -10.10 -12.56 -11.50
N GLU A 157 -9.46 -13.58 -12.09
CA GLU A 157 -10.14 -14.78 -12.60
C GLU A 157 -10.80 -15.60 -11.47
N HIS A 158 -10.13 -15.73 -10.33
CA HIS A 158 -10.60 -16.57 -9.23
C HIS A 158 -11.72 -15.92 -8.41
N LEU A 159 -11.61 -14.62 -8.13
CA LEU A 159 -12.60 -13.88 -7.32
C LEU A 159 -13.69 -13.21 -8.17
N GLY A 160 -13.47 -13.03 -9.47
CA GLY A 160 -14.42 -12.36 -10.37
C GLY A 160 -14.54 -10.85 -10.14
N ILE A 161 -13.57 -10.22 -9.47
CA ILE A 161 -13.55 -8.78 -9.15
C ILE A 161 -12.32 -8.10 -9.74
N THR A 162 -12.45 -6.83 -10.06
CA THR A 162 -11.33 -5.97 -10.47
C THR A 162 -10.71 -5.25 -9.27
N PRO A 163 -9.46 -4.74 -9.38
CA PRO A 163 -8.86 -3.93 -8.33
C PRO A 163 -9.78 -2.77 -7.90
N GLY A 164 -9.88 -2.55 -6.59
CA GLY A 164 -10.74 -1.55 -5.96
C GLY A 164 -12.13 -2.06 -5.54
N HIS A 165 -12.52 -3.28 -5.93
CA HIS A 165 -13.85 -3.82 -5.63
C HIS A 165 -13.81 -4.90 -4.54
N THR A 166 -15.00 -5.14 -3.98
CA THR A 166 -15.25 -6.17 -2.96
C THR A 166 -16.16 -7.25 -3.55
N THR A 167 -15.94 -8.51 -3.18
CA THR A 167 -16.81 -9.61 -3.59
C THR A 167 -18.22 -9.45 -3.04
N GLU A 168 -19.22 -9.99 -3.74
CA GLU A 168 -20.63 -9.95 -3.29
C GLU A 168 -20.83 -10.61 -1.92
N ASP A 169 -20.01 -11.62 -1.61
CA ASP A 169 -19.97 -12.31 -0.32
C ASP A 169 -19.46 -11.40 0.84
N GLY A 170 -18.91 -10.21 0.54
CA GLY A 170 -18.33 -9.31 1.54
C GLY A 170 -17.04 -9.82 2.20
N LEU A 171 -16.45 -10.89 1.65
CA LEU A 171 -15.29 -11.56 2.24
C LEU A 171 -13.96 -10.97 1.78
N PHE A 172 -13.81 -10.66 0.49
CA PHE A 172 -12.54 -10.21 -0.08
C PHE A 172 -12.69 -8.84 -0.72
N THR A 173 -11.78 -7.93 -0.41
CA THR A 173 -11.56 -6.71 -1.19
C THR A 173 -10.18 -6.78 -1.79
N PHE A 174 -10.08 -6.57 -3.10
CA PHE A 174 -8.80 -6.63 -3.82
C PHE A 174 -8.39 -5.23 -4.24
N ILE A 175 -7.15 -4.83 -3.94
CA ILE A 175 -6.57 -3.55 -4.38
C ILE A 175 -5.12 -3.76 -4.82
N GLU A 176 -4.70 -2.98 -5.82
CA GLU A 176 -3.29 -2.84 -6.17
C GLU A 176 -2.64 -1.79 -5.28
N VAL A 177 -1.50 -2.16 -4.70
CA VAL A 177 -0.72 -1.28 -3.84
C VAL A 177 0.70 -1.13 -4.36
N GLU A 178 1.36 -0.11 -3.83
CA GLU A 178 2.76 0.17 -4.10
C GLU A 178 3.69 -0.80 -3.34
N CYS A 179 4.97 -0.44 -3.25
CA CYS A 179 6.00 -1.30 -2.65
C CYS A 179 5.71 -1.60 -1.17
N LEU A 180 5.56 -2.87 -0.84
CA LEU A 180 5.35 -3.38 0.53
C LEU A 180 6.65 -3.78 1.25
N GLY A 181 7.81 -3.57 0.62
CA GLY A 181 9.12 -3.76 1.25
C GLY A 181 9.68 -5.19 1.23
N ALA A 182 8.96 -6.17 0.67
CA ALA A 182 9.41 -7.57 0.56
C ALA A 182 9.95 -7.92 -0.84
N CYS A 183 10.81 -7.04 -1.40
CA CYS A 183 11.23 -7.12 -2.81
C CYS A 183 12.04 -8.37 -3.17
N VAL A 184 12.84 -8.90 -2.24
CA VAL A 184 13.62 -10.14 -2.46
C VAL A 184 12.72 -11.39 -2.46
N ASN A 185 11.47 -11.21 -2.04
CA ASN A 185 10.39 -12.19 -1.92
C ASN A 185 9.28 -11.95 -2.95
N ALA A 186 9.61 -11.24 -4.04
CA ALA A 186 8.69 -10.97 -5.13
C ALA A 186 8.30 -12.24 -5.91
N PRO A 187 7.02 -12.35 -6.35
CA PRO A 187 5.89 -11.45 -6.09
C PRO A 187 5.20 -11.77 -4.76
N MET A 188 4.61 -10.76 -4.12
CA MET A 188 4.02 -10.88 -2.78
C MET A 188 2.70 -10.14 -2.67
N VAL A 189 1.88 -10.55 -1.71
CA VAL A 189 0.59 -9.97 -1.35
C VAL A 189 0.52 -9.78 0.16
N GLN A 190 -0.11 -8.72 0.60
CA GLN A 190 -0.50 -8.54 2.00
C GLN A 190 -1.99 -8.83 2.14
N ILE A 191 -2.36 -9.67 3.11
CA ILE A 191 -3.75 -9.93 3.47
C ILE A 191 -3.93 -9.48 4.92
N ASN A 192 -4.67 -8.39 5.12
CA ASN A 192 -4.76 -7.69 6.41
C ASN A 192 -3.35 -7.32 6.95
N ASP A 193 -2.90 -7.95 8.03
CA ASP A 193 -1.59 -7.69 8.65
C ASP A 193 -0.48 -8.63 8.11
N ASP A 194 -0.85 -9.71 7.42
CA ASP A 194 0.06 -10.81 7.08
C ASP A 194 0.63 -10.69 5.66
N TYR A 195 1.93 -10.97 5.52
CA TYR A 195 2.60 -11.06 4.21
C TYR A 195 2.61 -12.50 3.71
N TYR A 196 2.26 -12.68 2.44
CA TYR A 196 2.39 -13.93 1.72
C TYR A 196 3.27 -13.69 0.50
N GLU A 197 4.36 -14.43 0.45
CA GLU A 197 5.52 -14.13 -0.38
C GLU A 197 5.83 -15.28 -1.35
N ASP A 198 6.65 -15.01 -2.37
CA ASP A 198 7.01 -15.99 -3.42
C ASP A 198 5.82 -16.64 -4.12
N LEU A 199 4.85 -15.82 -4.48
CA LEU A 199 3.61 -16.30 -5.02
C LEU A 199 3.79 -16.80 -6.46
N THR A 200 3.12 -17.91 -6.75
CA THR A 200 2.73 -18.33 -8.10
C THR A 200 1.22 -18.16 -8.31
N PRO A 201 0.72 -18.12 -9.56
CA PRO A 201 -0.71 -18.06 -9.86
C PRO A 201 -1.54 -19.17 -9.20
N GLU A 202 -0.97 -20.35 -9.01
CA GLU A 202 -1.60 -21.50 -8.37
C GLU A 202 -1.61 -21.34 -6.84
N SER A 203 -0.51 -20.87 -6.28
CA SER A 203 -0.38 -20.65 -4.83
C SER A 203 -1.38 -19.60 -4.33
N ILE A 204 -1.59 -18.50 -5.07
CA ILE A 204 -2.54 -17.45 -4.67
C ILE A 204 -3.98 -17.94 -4.73
N LYS A 205 -4.35 -18.74 -5.75
CA LYS A 205 -5.68 -19.34 -5.84
C LYS A 205 -5.93 -20.31 -4.67
N THR A 206 -4.92 -21.10 -4.33
CA THR A 206 -4.97 -22.02 -3.18
C THR A 206 -5.11 -21.23 -1.87
N LEU A 207 -4.35 -20.15 -1.71
CA LEU A 207 -4.38 -19.27 -0.55
C LEU A 207 -5.76 -18.64 -0.35
N LEU A 208 -6.33 -18.02 -1.40
CA LEU A 208 -7.65 -17.39 -1.37
C LEU A 208 -8.76 -18.42 -1.07
N THR A 209 -8.66 -19.62 -1.63
CA THR A 209 -9.61 -20.71 -1.33
C THR A 209 -9.51 -21.11 0.15
N ALA A 210 -8.30 -21.27 0.69
CA ALA A 210 -8.09 -21.60 2.09
C ALA A 210 -8.64 -20.51 3.04
N PHE A 211 -8.52 -19.23 2.70
CA PHE A 211 -9.15 -18.14 3.45
C PHE A 211 -10.67 -18.18 3.38
N LYS A 212 -11.24 -18.49 2.22
CA LYS A 212 -12.70 -18.63 2.06
C LYS A 212 -13.24 -19.77 2.91
N GLU A 213 -12.56 -20.92 2.91
CA GLU A 213 -12.89 -22.08 3.73
C GLU A 213 -12.71 -21.79 5.22
N SER A 214 -11.61 -21.12 5.60
CA SER A 214 -11.35 -20.71 6.98
C SER A 214 -12.45 -19.78 7.52
N SER A 215 -12.94 -18.83 6.71
CA SER A 215 -14.04 -17.98 7.15
C SER A 215 -15.33 -18.76 7.37
N ARG A 216 -15.65 -19.71 6.50
CA ARG A 216 -16.84 -20.58 6.64
C ARG A 216 -16.71 -21.53 7.84
N ALA A 217 -15.53 -22.08 8.06
CA ALA A 217 -15.26 -22.95 9.20
C ALA A 217 -15.33 -22.19 10.53
N LEU A 218 -14.82 -20.95 10.57
CA LEU A 218 -14.93 -20.09 11.75
C LEU A 218 -16.40 -19.82 12.11
N GLU A 219 -17.27 -19.64 11.11
CA GLU A 219 -18.72 -19.52 11.32
C GLU A 219 -19.34 -20.83 11.84
N ALA A 220 -18.78 -21.99 11.47
CA ALA A 220 -19.19 -23.31 11.94
C ALA A 220 -18.50 -23.75 13.26
N GLY A 221 -17.60 -22.94 13.83
CA GLY A 221 -16.84 -23.27 15.04
C GLY A 221 -15.68 -24.26 14.82
N GLU A 222 -15.27 -24.49 13.57
CA GLU A 222 -14.16 -25.35 13.18
C GLU A 222 -12.94 -24.51 12.73
N THR A 223 -11.74 -25.00 13.00
CA THR A 223 -10.49 -24.33 12.59
C THR A 223 -9.90 -25.01 11.35
N VAL A 224 -9.90 -24.30 10.22
CA VAL A 224 -9.16 -24.69 9.01
C VAL A 224 -7.78 -24.06 9.03
N LYS A 225 -6.77 -24.84 8.63
CA LYS A 225 -5.37 -24.41 8.57
C LYS A 225 -5.15 -23.53 7.33
N VAL A 226 -5.07 -22.22 7.54
CA VAL A 226 -4.56 -21.27 6.54
C VAL A 226 -3.03 -21.42 6.46
N PRO A 227 -2.41 -21.25 5.28
CA PRO A 227 -0.95 -21.15 5.17
C PRO A 227 -0.38 -20.13 6.13
N ALA A 228 0.81 -20.39 6.68
CA ALA A 228 1.48 -19.44 7.55
C ALA A 228 1.94 -18.21 6.76
N PRO A 229 1.99 -17.01 7.38
CA PRO A 229 2.58 -15.84 6.75
C PRO A 229 4.08 -16.06 6.50
N GLY A 230 4.55 -15.58 5.35
CA GLY A 230 5.93 -15.74 4.88
C GLY A 230 6.02 -16.26 3.44
N PRO A 231 7.21 -16.72 3.03
CA PRO A 231 7.43 -17.29 1.70
C PRO A 231 6.66 -18.60 1.52
N LEU A 232 5.95 -18.74 0.40
CA LEU A 232 5.28 -19.99 0.02
C LEU A 232 6.19 -20.92 -0.81
N SER A 233 7.47 -20.57 -0.94
CA SER A 233 8.48 -21.38 -1.60
C SER A 233 9.23 -22.27 -0.59
N SER A 234 10.35 -22.86 -1.02
CA SER A 234 11.17 -23.75 -0.17
C SER A 234 12.04 -23.04 0.85
N ARG A 235 12.05 -21.69 0.87
CA ARG A 235 12.87 -20.88 1.78
C ARG A 235 12.03 -20.39 2.96
N ASP A 236 12.69 -20.13 4.07
CA ASP A 236 12.07 -19.71 5.33
C ASP A 236 11.79 -18.20 5.36
N SER A 237 12.69 -17.38 4.83
CA SER A 237 12.59 -15.92 4.89
C SER A 237 13.14 -15.23 3.63
N CYS A 238 14.23 -14.47 3.75
CA CYS A 238 14.86 -13.71 2.68
C CYS A 238 16.22 -14.28 2.25
N GLU A 239 16.58 -15.48 2.70
CA GLU A 239 17.79 -16.15 2.27
C GLU A 239 17.73 -16.53 0.79
N ASN A 240 18.89 -16.90 0.25
CA ASN A 240 18.99 -17.38 -1.11
C ASN A 240 18.18 -18.68 -1.25
N GLY A 241 17.30 -18.75 -2.25
CA GLY A 241 16.42 -19.90 -2.47
C GLY A 241 17.13 -21.22 -2.79
N ALA A 242 18.45 -21.21 -3.04
CA ALA A 242 19.24 -22.43 -3.12
C ALA A 242 19.75 -22.88 -1.74
N GLU A 243 20.73 -22.17 -1.18
CA GLU A 243 21.34 -22.48 0.11
C GLU A 243 21.88 -21.20 0.77
N LEU A 244 22.11 -21.24 2.08
CA LEU A 244 22.73 -20.16 2.84
C LEU A 244 24.13 -19.83 2.29
N THR A 245 24.28 -18.65 1.68
CA THR A 245 25.56 -18.18 1.12
C THR A 245 26.40 -17.40 2.14
N ASN A 246 25.77 -16.86 3.17
CA ASN A 246 26.36 -16.07 4.25
C ASN A 246 25.77 -16.49 5.61
N LEU A 247 26.25 -15.88 6.70
CA LEU A 247 25.77 -16.14 8.08
C LEU A 247 25.79 -17.63 8.48
N ARG A 248 26.78 -18.39 7.99
CA ARG A 248 26.94 -19.81 8.30
C ARG A 248 27.51 -20.08 9.69
N GLU A 249 28.27 -19.12 10.20
CA GLU A 249 28.91 -19.19 11.51
C GLU A 249 27.96 -18.63 12.59
N PRO A 250 28.03 -19.16 13.83
CA PRO A 250 27.24 -18.61 14.92
C PRO A 250 27.63 -17.14 15.17
N PRO A 251 26.68 -16.28 15.57
CA PRO A 251 26.97 -14.88 15.82
C PRO A 251 27.94 -14.75 16.99
N VAL A 252 29.10 -14.13 16.73
CA VAL A 252 30.01 -13.71 17.79
C VAL A 252 29.48 -12.40 18.35
N PHE A 253 28.60 -12.48 19.35
CA PHE A 253 28.11 -11.29 20.05
C PHE A 253 28.68 -11.24 21.46
N ASP A 254 29.49 -10.23 21.72
CA ASP A 254 30.00 -9.92 23.06
C ASP A 254 29.51 -8.52 23.48
N PRO A 255 28.49 -8.43 24.36
CA PRO A 255 27.96 -7.16 24.84
C PRO A 255 29.04 -6.27 25.48
N SER A 256 30.10 -6.85 26.04
CA SER A 256 31.14 -6.12 26.76
C SER A 256 32.11 -5.36 25.84
N THR A 257 32.18 -5.75 24.57
CA THR A 257 33.07 -5.14 23.56
C THR A 257 32.29 -4.42 22.45
N MET A 258 31.06 -4.83 22.16
CA MET A 258 30.30 -4.34 21.01
C MET A 258 29.25 -3.27 21.34
N MET A 259 28.81 -3.15 22.60
CA MET A 259 27.87 -2.10 23.02
C MET A 259 28.61 -0.84 23.49
N ARG A 260 28.00 0.32 23.25
CA ARG A 260 28.45 1.61 23.80
C ARG A 260 28.50 1.52 25.33
N LYS A 261 29.63 1.92 25.93
CA LYS A 261 29.86 1.87 27.40
C LYS A 261 29.52 3.18 28.09
N ASP A 262 29.41 4.25 27.33
CA ASP A 262 28.98 5.56 27.76
C ASP A 262 27.46 5.53 27.97
N GLY A 263 27.02 5.20 29.18
CA GLY A 263 25.63 5.30 29.68
C GLY A 263 25.06 6.72 29.66
N ALA A 264 25.45 7.53 28.67
CA ALA A 264 24.96 8.88 28.41
C ALA A 264 23.48 8.91 27.98
N LEU A 265 22.91 7.77 27.57
CA LEU A 265 21.49 7.61 27.27
C LEU A 265 20.67 7.02 28.42
N ASP A 266 21.34 6.39 29.41
CA ASP A 266 20.69 5.83 30.61
C ASP A 266 20.50 6.87 31.71
N GLN A 267 21.01 8.09 31.51
CA GLN A 267 20.66 9.23 32.35
C GLN A 267 19.19 9.57 32.06
N GLU A 268 18.31 9.33 33.04
CA GLU A 268 16.93 9.81 33.03
C GLU A 268 16.95 11.28 32.59
N GLN A 269 16.43 11.57 31.39
CA GLN A 269 16.21 12.94 30.99
C GLN A 269 15.32 13.57 32.06
N PRO A 270 15.74 14.66 32.72
CA PRO A 270 14.91 15.29 33.74
C PRO A 270 13.57 15.64 33.09
N ALA A 271 12.48 15.15 33.67
CA ALA A 271 11.13 15.42 33.20
C ALA A 271 10.96 16.93 33.03
N GLN A 272 10.83 17.38 31.77
CA GLN A 272 10.47 18.75 31.41
C GLN A 272 8.95 18.92 31.41
#